data_AF-A0A945ISY2-F1
#
_entry.id   AF-A0A945ISY2-F1
#
_cell.length_a   1.000
_cell.length_b   1.000
_cell.length_c   1.000
_cell.angle_alpha   90.00
_cell.angle_beta   90.00
_cell.angle_gamma   90.00
#
_symmetry.space_group_name_H-M   'P 1'
#
loop_
_entity.id
_entity.type
_entity.pdbx_description
1 polymer ?
#
loop_
_entity_poly.entity_id
_entity_poly.type
_entity_poly.pdbx_seq_one_letter_code
_entity_poly.pdbx_strand_id
1 'polypeptide(L)'
;MFAAFRHRLRLKSADEQPTEPNVFDEYAHTTARCPFVEFAAVVRDARLSGVPTHDLDLLRYLVQGESPQRVAQERQVTPRTIRNHLTRAIEHVRDALAA
;
A
#
# COMPACT_ATOMS: atom_id res chain seq x y z
N MET A 1 -0.21 -23.08 -18.24
CA MET A 1 0.53 -22.57 -17.07
C MET A 1 1.16 -21.24 -17.43
N PHE A 2 0.82 -20.15 -16.73
CA PHE A 2 1.28 -18.80 -17.05
C PHE A 2 2.80 -18.67 -16.92
N ALA A 3 3.43 -17.92 -17.84
CA ALA A 3 4.89 -17.76 -17.88
C ALA A 3 5.47 -17.22 -16.57
N ALA A 4 4.72 -16.38 -15.85
CA ALA A 4 5.11 -15.79 -14.58
C ALA A 4 5.37 -16.82 -13.45
N PHE A 5 4.76 -18.01 -13.51
CA PHE A 5 4.89 -19.06 -12.48
C PHE A 5 5.90 -20.16 -12.83
N ARG A 6 6.64 -19.98 -13.94
CA ARG A 6 7.64 -20.95 -14.41
C ARG A 6 9.02 -20.69 -13.82
N HIS A 7 9.21 -19.53 -13.18
CA HIS A 7 10.48 -19.16 -12.58
C HIS A 7 10.59 -19.74 -11.17
N ARG A 8 11.75 -20.30 -10.84
CA ARG A 8 11.96 -21.00 -9.55
C ARG A 8 11.81 -20.07 -8.32
N LEU A 9 12.06 -18.78 -8.49
CA LEU A 9 11.84 -17.74 -7.46
C LEU A 9 10.40 -17.19 -7.42
N ARG A 10 9.54 -17.62 -8.34
CA ARG A 10 8.15 -17.18 -8.44
C ARG A 10 7.29 -18.36 -8.84
N LEU A 11 7.01 -19.22 -7.87
CA LEU A 11 6.06 -20.31 -8.00
C LEU A 11 4.68 -19.83 -7.56
N LYS A 12 3.64 -20.41 -8.15
CA LYS A 12 2.25 -20.09 -7.82
C LYS A 12 1.92 -20.57 -6.40
N SER A 13 1.36 -19.71 -5.57
CA SER A 13 0.84 -20.11 -4.25
C SER A 13 -0.51 -20.84 -4.39
N ALA A 14 -0.95 -21.54 -3.34
CA ALA A 14 -2.23 -22.26 -3.36
C ALA A 14 -3.45 -21.33 -3.53
N ASP A 15 -3.36 -20.13 -2.96
CA ASP A 15 -4.45 -19.16 -2.93
C ASP A 15 -4.42 -18.16 -4.10
N GLU A 16 -3.38 -18.20 -4.94
CA GLU A 16 -3.31 -17.37 -6.13
C GLU A 16 -4.25 -17.87 -7.24
N GLN A 17 -5.08 -16.97 -7.77
CA GLN A 17 -5.86 -17.22 -8.98
C GLN A 17 -5.26 -16.42 -10.15
N PRO A 18 -4.62 -17.09 -11.12
CA PRO A 18 -4.09 -16.41 -12.29
C PRO A 18 -5.22 -15.89 -13.17
N THR A 19 -5.18 -14.60 -13.48
CA THR A 19 -6.08 -13.99 -14.47
C THR A 19 -5.48 -14.07 -15.87
N GLU A 20 -6.31 -14.37 -16.87
CA GLU A 20 -5.90 -14.38 -18.27
C GLU A 20 -5.44 -12.97 -18.71
N PRO A 21 -4.25 -12.80 -19.31
CA PRO A 21 -3.69 -11.48 -19.61
C PRO A 21 -4.48 -10.69 -20.67
N ASN A 22 -5.40 -11.34 -21.37
CA ASN A 22 -6.23 -10.73 -22.41
C ASN A 22 -7.63 -10.34 -21.88
N VAL A 23 -7.88 -10.50 -20.59
CA VAL A 23 -9.14 -10.11 -19.95
C VAL A 23 -8.88 -8.85 -19.13
N PHE A 24 -9.60 -7.79 -19.49
CA PHE A 24 -9.68 -6.60 -18.66
C PHE A 24 -10.75 -6.84 -17.61
N ASP A 25 -10.40 -6.79 -16.33
CA ASP A 25 -11.37 -6.95 -15.25
C ASP A 25 -12.35 -5.76 -15.29
N GLU A 26 -13.58 -5.98 -15.78
CA GLU A 26 -14.65 -4.98 -15.78
C GLU A 26 -15.12 -4.60 -14.37
N TYR A 27 -14.89 -5.49 -13.41
CA TYR A 27 -15.33 -5.33 -12.03
C TYR A 27 -14.15 -5.48 -11.09
N ALA A 28 -13.98 -4.50 -10.20
CA ALA A 28 -13.02 -4.62 -9.12
C ALA A 28 -13.36 -5.85 -8.26
N HIS A 29 -12.36 -6.66 -7.97
CA HIS A 29 -12.50 -7.74 -7.01
C HIS A 29 -12.91 -7.14 -5.65
N THR A 30 -14.16 -7.35 -5.27
CA THR A 30 -14.73 -6.76 -4.06
C THR A 30 -14.43 -7.70 -2.90
N THR A 31 -13.47 -7.32 -2.07
CA THR A 31 -13.25 -7.95 -0.78
C THR A 31 -14.46 -7.71 0.12
N ALA A 32 -14.89 -8.71 0.90
CA ALA A 32 -16.02 -8.56 1.84
C ALA A 32 -15.82 -7.45 2.90
N ARG A 33 -14.58 -6.99 3.07
CA ARG A 33 -14.20 -5.87 3.95
C ARG A 33 -13.84 -4.65 3.13
N CYS A 34 -14.26 -3.47 3.59
CA CYS A 34 -13.91 -2.19 2.99
C CYS A 34 -12.45 -1.85 3.36
N PRO A 35 -11.50 -1.82 2.40
CA PRO A 35 -10.09 -1.59 2.71
C PRO A 35 -9.82 -0.25 3.41
N PHE A 36 -10.64 0.76 3.16
CA PHE A 36 -10.54 2.06 3.83
C PHE A 36 -10.87 1.99 5.32
N VAL A 37 -11.78 1.09 5.73
CA VAL A 37 -12.11 0.88 7.15
C VAL A 37 -10.96 0.18 7.86
N GLU A 38 -10.37 -0.84 7.23
CA GLU A 38 -9.19 -1.53 7.77
C GLU A 38 -8.00 -0.58 7.87
N PHE A 39 -7.75 0.23 6.84
CA PHE A 39 -6.72 1.25 6.85
C PHE A 39 -6.94 2.29 7.96
N ALA A 40 -8.18 2.75 8.16
CA ALA A 40 -8.49 3.69 9.24
C ALA A 40 -8.22 3.09 10.62
N ALA A 41 -8.49 1.79 10.83
CA ALA A 41 -8.13 1.09 12.05
C ALA A 41 -6.61 1.05 12.25
N VAL A 42 -5.85 0.67 11.22
CA VAL A 42 -4.38 0.64 11.26
C VAL A 42 -3.79 2.02 11.59
N VAL A 43 -4.28 3.09 10.97
CA VAL A 43 -3.80 4.46 11.24
C VAL A 43 -4.13 4.90 12.66
N ARG A 44 -5.31 4.54 13.18
CA ARG A 44 -5.69 4.85 14.57
C ARG A 44 -4.78 4.10 15.54
N ASP A 45 -4.57 2.81 15.34
CA ASP A 45 -3.81 1.97 16.25
C ASP A 45 -2.32 2.38 16.21
N ALA A 46 -1.77 2.67 15.03
CA ALA A 46 -0.41 3.21 14.87
C ALA A 46 -0.22 4.56 15.57
N ARG A 47 -1.23 5.45 15.53
CA ARG A 47 -1.21 6.71 16.28
C ARG A 47 -1.16 6.47 17.78
N LEU A 48 -1.94 5.51 18.29
CA LEU A 48 -1.94 5.16 19.71
C LEU A 48 -0.61 4.53 20.15
N SER A 49 0.06 3.81 19.25
CA SER A 49 1.42 3.28 19.46
C SER A 49 2.53 4.30 19.25
N GLY A 50 2.22 5.58 19.00
CA GLY A 50 3.21 6.66 18.95
C GLY A 50 3.90 6.89 17.61
N VAL A 51 3.37 6.35 16.50
CA VAL A 51 3.91 6.65 15.16
C VAL A 51 3.80 8.16 14.87
N PRO A 52 4.85 8.79 14.31
CA PRO A 52 4.84 10.22 14.03
C PRO A 52 3.67 10.67 13.15
N THR A 53 3.02 11.77 13.51
CA THR A 53 1.87 12.31 12.78
C THR A 53 2.18 12.60 11.30
N HIS A 54 3.38 13.07 10.99
CA HIS A 54 3.77 13.37 9.61
C HIS A 54 3.80 12.12 8.70
N ASP A 55 4.15 10.97 9.25
CA ASP A 55 4.13 9.69 8.52
C ASP A 55 2.69 9.25 8.28
N LEU A 56 1.82 9.36 9.29
CA LEU A 56 0.41 9.02 9.18
C LEU A 56 -0.33 9.95 8.21
N ASP A 57 -0.01 11.23 8.19
CA ASP A 57 -0.59 12.19 7.25
C ASP A 57 -0.14 11.91 5.82
N LEU A 58 1.13 11.55 5.58
CA LEU A 58 1.60 11.11 4.26
C LEU A 58 0.80 9.90 3.75
N LEU A 59 0.59 8.90 4.60
CA LEU A 59 -0.22 7.72 4.23
C LEU A 59 -1.66 8.10 3.88
N ARG A 60 -2.26 9.03 4.64
CA ARG A 60 -3.63 9.52 4.37
C ARG A 60 -3.73 10.27 3.04
N TYR A 61 -2.77 11.15 2.73
CA TYR A 61 -2.75 11.89 1.46
C TYR A 61 -2.69 10.93 0.27
N LEU A 62 -1.80 9.94 0.32
CA LEU A 62 -1.66 8.95 -0.76
C LEU A 62 -2.92 8.09 -0.95
N VAL A 63 -3.61 7.72 0.15
CA VAL A 63 -4.85 6.93 0.09
C VAL A 63 -6.04 7.73 -0.46
N GLN A 64 -6.06 9.05 -0.31
CA GLN A 64 -7.10 9.92 -0.87
C GLN A 64 -7.03 10.07 -2.40
N GLY A 65 -6.17 9.30 -3.07
CA GLY A 65 -6.01 9.33 -4.52
C GLY A 65 -4.94 10.30 -4.99
N GLU A 66 -4.14 10.87 -4.07
CA GLU A 66 -3.00 11.67 -4.47
C GLU A 66 -1.84 10.77 -4.93
N SER A 67 -1.36 10.99 -6.16
CA SER A 67 -0.17 10.29 -6.63
C SER A 67 1.07 10.78 -5.89
N PRO A 68 2.11 9.95 -5.72
CA PRO A 68 3.39 10.39 -5.18
C PRO A 68 3.97 11.61 -5.91
N GLN A 69 3.69 11.75 -7.21
CA GLN A 69 4.05 12.91 -8.01
C GLN A 69 3.31 14.18 -7.60
N ARG A 70 2.00 14.08 -7.33
CA ARG A 70 1.19 15.21 -6.86
C ARG A 70 1.64 15.68 -5.48
N VAL A 71 1.79 14.74 -4.54
CA VAL A 71 2.31 15.04 -3.19
C VAL A 71 3.71 15.66 -3.27
N ALA A 72 4.57 15.17 -4.15
CA ALA A 72 5.89 15.73 -4.36
C ALA A 72 5.86 17.19 -4.86
N GLN A 73 4.96 17.51 -5.79
CA GLN A 73 4.77 18.88 -6.29
C GLN A 73 4.29 19.82 -5.18
N GLU A 74 3.27 19.43 -4.42
CA GLU A 74 2.72 20.25 -3.33
C GLU A 74 3.75 20.50 -2.22
N ARG A 75 4.61 19.51 -1.94
CA ARG A 75 5.66 19.58 -0.93
C ARG A 75 6.99 20.14 -1.47
N GLN A 76 7.09 20.49 -2.75
CA GLN A 76 8.30 20.98 -3.41
C GLN A 76 9.51 20.03 -3.26
N VAL A 77 9.27 18.72 -3.33
CA VAL A 77 10.31 17.68 -3.25
C VAL A 77 10.26 16.77 -4.49
N THR A 78 11.19 15.84 -4.58
CA THR A 78 11.18 14.85 -5.67
C THR A 78 10.23 13.69 -5.35
N PRO A 79 9.64 13.03 -6.37
CA PRO A 79 8.86 11.80 -6.15
C PRO A 79 9.68 10.67 -5.48
N ARG A 80 11.00 10.65 -5.66
CA ARG A 80 11.90 9.73 -4.95
C ARG A 80 11.89 9.98 -3.45
N THR A 81 11.93 11.25 -3.04
CA THR A 81 11.84 11.65 -1.63
C THR A 81 10.53 11.16 -1.00
N ILE A 82 9.39 11.37 -1.69
CA ILE A 82 8.08 10.88 -1.21
C ILE A 82 8.07 9.36 -1.05
N ARG A 83 8.60 8.60 -2.01
CA ARG A 83 8.69 7.13 -1.89
C ARG A 83 9.56 6.70 -0.72
N ASN A 84 10.68 7.38 -0.47
CA ASN A 84 11.53 7.07 0.68
C ASN A 84 10.80 7.31 2.01
N HIS A 85 10.06 8.42 2.12
CA HIS A 85 9.22 8.68 3.31
C HIS A 85 8.10 7.66 3.45
N LEU A 86 7.46 7.26 2.35
CA LEU A 86 6.45 6.20 2.37
C LEU A 86 7.01 4.89 2.90
N THR A 87 8.18 4.45 2.42
CA THR A 87 8.82 3.22 2.92
C THR A 87 9.09 3.30 4.42
N ARG A 88 9.67 4.41 4.90
CA ARG A 88 9.94 4.62 6.32
C ARG A 88 8.67 4.67 7.16
N ALA A 89 7.63 5.36 6.69
CA ALA A 89 6.33 5.41 7.35
C ALA A 89 5.72 4.00 7.50
N ILE A 90 5.82 3.17 6.47
CA ILE A 90 5.37 1.77 6.51
C ILE A 90 6.17 0.96 7.53
N GLU A 91 7.50 1.14 7.59
CA GLU A 91 8.37 0.48 8.57
C GLU A 91 7.98 0.89 10.00
N HIS A 92 7.85 2.20 10.27
CA HIS A 92 7.42 2.69 11.59
C HIS A 92 6.07 2.13 12.02
N VAL A 93 5.09 2.07 11.11
CA VAL A 93 3.77 1.48 11.41
C VAL A 93 3.90 0.00 11.72
N ARG A 94 4.71 -0.76 10.96
CA ARG A 94 4.91 -2.18 11.21
C ARG A 94 5.56 -2.44 12.56
N ASP A 95 6.63 -1.70 12.86
CA ASP A 95 7.36 -1.84 14.12
C ASP A 95 6.46 -1.49 15.32
N ALA A 96 5.67 -0.42 15.21
CA ALA A 96 4.78 0.03 16.29
C ALA A 96 3.57 -0.89 16.55
N LEU A 97 3.15 -1.68 15.56
CA LEU A 97 2.04 -2.63 15.68
C LEU A 97 2.49 -4.07 15.95
N ALA A 98 3.79 -4.34 15.85
CA ALA A 98 4.39 -5.63 16.20
C ALA A 98 4.84 -5.71 17.68
N ALA A 99 4.87 -4.57 18.37
CA ALA A 99 5.20 -4.44 19.80
C ALA A 99 3.98 -4.67 20.70
#